data_AF-H2S3S9-F1
#
_entry.id   AF-H2S3S9-F1
#
_cell.length_a   1.000
_cell.length_b   1.000
_cell.length_c   1.000
_cell.angle_alpha   90.00
_cell.angle_beta   90.00
_cell.angle_gamma   90.00
#
_symmetry.space_group_name_H-M   'P 1'
#
loop_
_entity.id
_entity.type
_entity.pdbx_description
1 polymer ?
#
loop_
_entity_poly.entity_id
_entity_poly.type
_entity_poly.pdbx_seq_one_letter_code
_entity_poly.pdbx_strand_id
1 'polypeptide(L)'
;MPGSSGLTQSMKKTIGHRGVETTTGETTYKKTTSSALKGAIQLGITHTVGSLSQKAERDVLMQDFVVVESIFFPGEGSNLTPAHHYSDFRFKTYAPIAFRYFRELFGIRPDDYLYSLCNERLIELSNPGASGSIFYVSSDDEFIIKTVQHKEAEFLQKLLPGYFMNINQNKRTLLPKFYGLYCVQAGGKNIRIVVMNNLLPRIIPMHVKYDLKGSTYKRRASPKEREKAVPTHKDLDFIQDMPDGLLLEPDNYNALCKTIQRDCLLLQSFKIMDYSLLLGIHNMDQACRDRAVTPDQRRPQPQRSLYCTAMESIQGEARGKGALDSEDHMGGIPARNPKGERLLLYIGIIDILQSYRFIKKLEHSWKALVHDGDTVSVHRPGFYAERFQHFMCNTAFKKIPLKPSPSKKSRGGGQGGLRRAPTLGLLTDLFSSGVQSGRPDLVPRTPPLGDNPDDSQANLSSSSLGSTGVASISPPLR
;
A
#
# COMPACT_ATOMS: atom_id res chain seq x y z
N MET A 1 8.88 -65.02 -8.84
CA MET A 1 7.55 -64.39 -8.61
C MET A 1 7.69 -63.39 -7.48
N PRO A 2 7.51 -62.10 -7.73
CA PRO A 2 7.97 -61.04 -6.85
C PRO A 2 6.97 -60.75 -5.72
N GLY A 3 7.51 -60.51 -4.52
CA GLY A 3 6.79 -60.04 -3.34
C GLY A 3 6.44 -58.56 -3.46
N SER A 4 5.22 -58.20 -3.08
CA SER A 4 4.72 -56.84 -3.10
C SER A 4 5.34 -56.05 -1.95
N SER A 5 6.25 -55.13 -2.25
CA SER A 5 6.72 -54.12 -1.30
C SER A 5 5.73 -52.96 -1.29
N GLY A 6 4.90 -52.90 -0.26
CA GLY A 6 3.98 -51.79 0.00
C GLY A 6 4.76 -50.49 0.19
N LEU A 7 4.59 -49.56 -0.76
CA LEU A 7 4.97 -48.17 -0.59
C LEU A 7 4.11 -47.57 0.53
N THR A 8 4.70 -47.37 1.69
CA THR A 8 4.11 -46.56 2.77
C THR A 8 3.87 -45.15 2.24
N GLN A 9 2.61 -44.83 1.91
CA GLN A 9 2.17 -43.47 1.66
C GLN A 9 2.39 -42.66 2.94
N SER A 10 3.46 -41.86 2.98
CA SER A 10 3.63 -40.86 4.04
C SER A 10 2.43 -39.91 3.99
N MET A 11 1.60 -39.93 5.03
CA MET A 11 0.42 -39.06 5.13
C MET A 11 0.87 -37.59 5.10
N LYS A 12 0.74 -36.93 3.95
CA LYS A 12 1.03 -35.49 3.80
C LYS A 12 0.01 -34.69 4.60
N LYS A 13 0.42 -34.16 5.76
CA LYS A 13 -0.37 -33.20 6.51
C LYS A 13 -0.29 -31.86 5.76
N THR A 14 -1.42 -31.31 5.35
CA THR A 14 -1.47 -30.02 4.63
C THR A 14 -2.02 -28.92 5.54
N ILE A 15 -1.45 -27.72 5.44
CA ILE A 15 -1.97 -26.51 6.11
C ILE A 15 -2.27 -25.49 5.00
N GLY A 16 -3.52 -25.45 4.53
CA GLY A 16 -3.89 -24.67 3.34
C GLY A 16 -3.19 -25.19 2.08
N HIS A 17 -2.56 -24.30 1.30
CA HIS A 17 -1.76 -24.68 0.10
C HIS A 17 -0.36 -25.23 0.44
N ARG A 18 -0.05 -25.47 1.72
CA ARG A 18 1.26 -25.92 2.19
C ARG A 18 1.26 -27.43 2.39
N GLY A 19 2.33 -28.11 1.97
CA GLY A 19 2.62 -29.47 2.40
C GLY A 19 3.59 -29.43 3.58
N VAL A 20 3.30 -30.14 4.66
CA VAL A 20 4.26 -30.35 5.76
C VAL A 20 4.90 -31.70 5.55
N GLU A 21 6.23 -31.73 5.49
CA GLU A 21 6.97 -32.99 5.40
C GLU A 21 7.01 -33.66 6.79
N THR A 22 6.53 -34.90 6.88
CA THR A 22 6.28 -35.61 8.15
C THR A 22 7.54 -36.02 8.91
N THR A 23 8.71 -36.02 8.25
CA THR A 23 10.00 -36.43 8.82
C THR A 23 10.85 -35.26 9.33
N THR A 24 10.79 -34.11 8.68
CA THR A 24 11.60 -32.92 9.00
C THR A 24 10.79 -31.82 9.70
N GLY A 25 9.45 -31.89 9.64
CA GLY A 25 8.57 -30.81 10.09
C GLY A 25 8.60 -29.56 9.20
N GLU A 26 9.32 -29.61 8.08
CA GLU A 26 9.53 -28.45 7.22
C GLU A 26 8.29 -28.15 6.36
N THR A 27 7.96 -26.87 6.26
CA THR A 27 6.87 -26.38 5.42
C THR A 27 7.34 -26.26 3.97
N THR A 28 6.58 -26.84 3.05
CA THR A 28 6.81 -26.72 1.61
C THR A 28 5.74 -25.84 0.97
N TYR A 29 6.16 -24.96 0.06
CA TYR A 29 5.28 -24.15 -0.77
C TYR A 29 5.59 -24.37 -2.24
N LYS A 30 4.59 -24.81 -3.01
CA LYS A 30 4.77 -25.19 -4.42
C LYS A 30 5.95 -26.14 -4.66
N LYS A 31 6.16 -27.11 -3.75
CA LYS A 31 7.27 -28.10 -3.77
C LYS A 31 8.67 -27.53 -3.48
N THR A 32 8.79 -26.26 -3.11
CA THR A 32 10.03 -25.67 -2.59
C THR A 32 9.95 -25.63 -1.07
N THR A 33 10.99 -26.05 -0.37
CA THR A 33 11.05 -25.92 1.09
C THR A 33 11.13 -24.45 1.49
N SER A 34 10.57 -24.09 2.65
CA SER A 34 10.59 -22.70 3.12
C SER A 34 12.03 -22.20 3.35
N SER A 35 12.94 -23.07 3.80
CA SER A 35 14.37 -22.72 3.93
C SER A 35 15.04 -22.42 2.58
N ALA A 36 14.81 -23.27 1.56
CA ALA A 36 15.37 -23.07 0.23
C ALA A 36 14.81 -21.80 -0.44
N LEU A 37 13.52 -21.51 -0.24
CA LEU A 37 12.93 -20.28 -0.74
C LEU A 37 13.57 -19.05 -0.07
N LYS A 38 13.73 -19.04 1.27
CA LYS A 38 14.40 -17.94 1.98
C LYS A 38 15.82 -17.72 1.45
N GLY A 39 16.61 -18.79 1.33
CA GLY A 39 17.97 -18.70 0.82
C GLY A 39 18.04 -18.17 -0.62
N ALA A 40 17.17 -18.65 -1.51
CA ALA A 40 17.08 -18.16 -2.88
C ALA A 40 16.68 -16.67 -2.96
N ILE A 41 15.81 -16.21 -2.05
CA ILE A 41 15.43 -14.80 -1.94
C ILE A 41 16.64 -13.95 -1.53
N GLN A 42 17.37 -14.37 -0.50
CA GLN A 42 18.52 -13.63 0.02
C GLN A 42 19.64 -13.57 -1.03
N LEU A 43 20.02 -14.70 -1.62
CA LEU A 43 21.03 -14.74 -2.69
C LEU A 43 20.65 -13.88 -3.89
N GLY A 44 19.39 -13.95 -4.33
CA GLY A 44 18.90 -13.18 -5.47
C GLY A 44 18.87 -11.68 -5.22
N ILE A 45 18.40 -11.24 -4.05
CA ILE A 45 18.38 -9.82 -3.68
C ILE A 45 19.80 -9.29 -3.51
N THR A 46 20.69 -10.01 -2.84
CA THR A 46 22.11 -9.63 -2.70
C THR A 46 22.76 -9.38 -4.05
N HIS A 47 22.64 -10.33 -4.98
CA HIS A 47 23.24 -10.17 -6.31
C HIS A 47 22.63 -8.99 -7.06
N THR A 48 21.29 -8.89 -7.10
CA THR A 48 20.61 -7.90 -7.96
C THR A 48 20.74 -6.48 -7.44
N VAL A 49 20.64 -6.26 -6.13
CA VAL A 49 20.83 -4.92 -5.54
C VAL A 49 22.32 -4.57 -5.47
N GLY A 50 23.20 -5.54 -5.19
CA GLY A 50 24.65 -5.33 -5.21
C GLY A 50 25.16 -4.92 -6.59
N SER A 51 24.79 -5.66 -7.64
CA SER A 51 25.14 -5.30 -9.02
C SER A 51 24.51 -4.00 -9.50
N LEU A 52 23.29 -3.68 -9.03
CA LEU A 52 22.64 -2.40 -9.35
C LEU A 52 23.35 -1.21 -8.71
N SER A 53 23.94 -1.38 -7.52
CA SER A 53 24.67 -0.31 -6.82
C SER A 53 26.00 0.05 -7.51
N GLN A 54 26.51 -0.83 -8.37
CA GLN A 54 27.68 -0.56 -9.22
C GLN A 54 27.32 0.21 -10.50
N LYS A 55 26.04 0.23 -10.89
CA LYS A 55 25.58 0.95 -12.08
C LYS A 55 25.39 2.43 -11.73
N ALA A 56 25.75 3.32 -12.65
CA ALA A 56 25.56 4.76 -12.48
C ALA A 56 24.08 5.11 -12.25
N GLU A 57 23.86 6.13 -11.42
CA GLU A 57 22.53 6.62 -11.12
C GLU A 57 21.95 7.42 -12.29
N ARG A 58 20.65 7.22 -12.53
CA ARG A 58 19.90 7.90 -13.60
C ARG A 58 18.42 7.91 -13.27
N ASP A 59 17.71 8.84 -13.88
CA ASP A 59 16.27 8.97 -13.76
C ASP A 59 15.51 7.75 -14.31
N VAL A 60 14.31 7.54 -13.76
CA VAL A 60 13.38 6.49 -14.18
C VAL A 60 12.66 6.92 -15.45
N LEU A 61 12.72 6.07 -16.48
CA LEU A 61 11.99 6.25 -17.72
C LEU A 61 10.79 5.30 -17.79
N MET A 62 9.84 5.58 -18.68
CA MET A 62 8.63 4.76 -18.81
C MET A 62 8.94 3.30 -19.18
N GLN A 63 10.02 3.07 -19.94
CA GLN A 63 10.49 1.74 -20.32
C GLN A 63 10.97 0.93 -19.12
N ASP A 64 11.47 1.58 -18.06
CA ASP A 64 12.00 0.89 -16.88
C ASP A 64 10.92 0.14 -16.10
N PHE A 65 9.66 0.55 -16.19
CA PHE A 65 8.55 -0.11 -15.50
C PHE A 65 8.20 -1.50 -16.06
N VAL A 66 8.62 -1.81 -17.29
CA VAL A 66 8.35 -3.11 -17.94
C VAL A 66 9.58 -4.02 -18.03
N VAL A 67 10.75 -3.55 -17.60
CA VAL A 67 11.99 -4.32 -17.62
C VAL A 67 11.91 -5.49 -16.64
N VAL A 68 12.35 -6.67 -17.08
CA VAL A 68 12.52 -7.84 -16.22
C VAL A 68 13.91 -8.41 -16.46
N GLU A 69 14.79 -8.28 -15.47
CA GLU A 69 16.11 -8.89 -15.50
C GLU A 69 16.03 -10.32 -14.94
N SER A 70 16.82 -11.24 -15.49
CA SER A 70 16.84 -12.63 -15.03
C SER A 70 18.26 -13.16 -14.94
N ILE A 71 18.59 -13.76 -13.80
CA ILE A 71 19.86 -14.42 -13.55
C ILE A 71 19.62 -15.86 -13.09
N PHE A 72 20.55 -16.74 -13.43
CA PHE A 72 20.52 -18.16 -13.07
C PHE A 72 21.53 -18.45 -11.96
N PHE A 73 21.10 -19.21 -10.96
CA PHE A 73 21.90 -19.64 -9.81
C PHE A 73 21.97 -21.17 -9.83
N PRO A 74 23.05 -21.75 -10.41
CA PRO A 74 23.33 -23.19 -10.30
C PRO A 74 23.92 -23.53 -8.92
N GLY A 75 23.61 -24.72 -8.41
CA GLY A 75 24.13 -25.21 -7.11
C GLY A 75 25.66 -25.23 -7.03
N GLU A 76 26.32 -25.58 -8.14
CA GLU A 76 27.79 -25.59 -8.24
C GLU A 76 28.41 -24.18 -8.31
N GLY A 77 27.59 -23.14 -8.49
CA GLY A 77 28.05 -21.77 -8.72
C GLY A 77 28.40 -21.49 -10.19
N SER A 78 28.68 -20.24 -10.49
CA SER A 78 29.09 -19.76 -11.81
C SER A 78 30.05 -18.58 -11.68
N ASN A 79 30.57 -18.07 -12.80
CA ASN A 79 31.39 -16.86 -12.82
C ASN A 79 30.64 -15.60 -12.32
N LEU A 80 29.31 -15.64 -12.29
CA LEU A 80 28.46 -14.51 -11.88
C LEU A 80 27.78 -14.74 -10.52
N THR A 81 27.58 -16.00 -10.12
CA THR A 81 26.78 -16.35 -8.95
C THR A 81 27.52 -17.33 -8.04
N PRO A 82 27.49 -17.14 -6.72
CA PRO A 82 28.19 -18.04 -5.80
C PRO A 82 27.54 -19.44 -5.79
N ALA A 83 28.33 -20.45 -5.42
CA ALA A 83 27.84 -21.81 -5.16
C ALA A 83 26.94 -21.84 -3.92
N HIS A 84 25.98 -22.77 -3.89
CA HIS A 84 25.02 -22.89 -2.79
C HIS A 84 24.44 -24.30 -2.64
N HIS A 85 23.93 -24.61 -1.44
CA HIS A 85 23.36 -25.92 -1.13
C HIS A 85 21.90 -26.13 -1.58
N TYR A 86 21.26 -25.09 -2.14
CA TYR A 86 19.89 -25.19 -2.66
C TYR A 86 19.87 -25.76 -4.08
N SER A 87 18.71 -26.24 -4.53
CA SER A 87 18.53 -26.64 -5.92
C SER A 87 18.64 -25.45 -6.87
N ASP A 88 19.06 -25.73 -8.11
CA ASP A 88 19.17 -24.74 -9.16
C ASP A 88 17.90 -23.90 -9.30
N PHE A 89 18.07 -22.59 -9.34
CA PHE A 89 16.96 -21.66 -9.48
C PHE A 89 17.31 -20.49 -10.39
N ARG A 90 16.27 -19.89 -10.96
CA ARG A 90 16.38 -18.64 -11.71
C ARG A 90 15.70 -17.54 -10.92
N PHE A 91 16.41 -16.44 -10.71
CA PHE A 91 15.90 -15.25 -10.04
C PHE A 91 15.54 -14.19 -11.08
N LYS A 92 14.34 -13.61 -10.97
CA LYS A 92 13.89 -12.53 -11.84
C LYS A 92 13.59 -11.29 -11.02
N THR A 93 14.10 -10.15 -11.47
CA THR A 93 13.87 -8.83 -10.86
C THR A 93 13.06 -7.98 -11.81
N TYR A 94 11.91 -7.51 -11.33
CA TYR A 94 11.02 -6.67 -12.12
C TYR A 94 11.30 -5.20 -11.83
N ALA A 95 11.35 -4.37 -12.88
CA ALA A 95 11.54 -2.92 -12.81
C ALA A 95 12.66 -2.45 -11.85
N PRO A 96 13.90 -2.98 -11.97
CA PRO A 96 14.97 -2.75 -10.98
C PRO A 96 15.27 -1.27 -10.73
N ILE A 97 15.29 -0.45 -11.79
CA ILE A 97 15.55 1.00 -11.70
C ILE A 97 14.41 1.72 -10.97
N ALA A 98 13.15 1.38 -11.27
CA ALA A 98 12.00 1.97 -10.60
C ALA A 98 11.98 1.64 -9.10
N PHE A 99 12.25 0.40 -8.71
CA PHE A 99 12.30 0.02 -7.29
C PHE A 99 13.53 0.56 -6.56
N ARG A 100 14.64 0.83 -7.25
CA ARG A 100 15.73 1.62 -6.66
C ARG A 100 15.26 3.03 -6.32
N TYR A 101 14.64 3.72 -7.29
CA TYR A 101 14.10 5.05 -7.07
C TYR A 101 13.05 5.09 -5.95
N PHE A 102 12.15 4.09 -5.87
CA PHE A 102 11.18 4.03 -4.78
C PHE A 102 11.85 3.86 -3.41
N ARG A 103 12.86 3.00 -3.31
CA ARG A 103 13.63 2.84 -2.05
C ARG A 103 14.29 4.15 -1.63
N GLU A 104 14.93 4.84 -2.57
CA GLU A 104 15.56 6.15 -2.32
C GLU A 104 14.53 7.20 -1.88
N LEU A 105 13.39 7.30 -2.58
CA LEU A 105 12.31 8.22 -2.21
C LEU A 105 11.75 7.94 -0.81
N PHE A 106 11.75 6.68 -0.39
CA PHE A 106 11.34 6.27 0.96
C PHE A 106 12.47 6.29 1.99
N GLY A 107 13.66 6.79 1.64
CA GLY A 107 14.79 6.93 2.57
C GLY A 107 15.54 5.64 2.88
N ILE A 108 15.37 4.58 2.08
CA ILE A 108 16.00 3.29 2.29
C ILE A 108 17.32 3.21 1.54
N ARG A 109 18.42 3.19 2.28
CA ARG A 109 19.76 3.00 1.71
C ARG A 109 19.92 1.56 1.21
N PRO A 110 20.66 1.34 0.10
CA PRO A 110 20.90 0.00 -0.43
C PRO A 110 21.54 -0.94 0.59
N ASP A 111 22.50 -0.45 1.37
CA ASP A 111 23.21 -1.24 2.39
C ASP A 111 22.28 -1.72 3.49
N ASP A 112 21.42 -0.83 3.99
CA ASP A 112 20.45 -1.14 5.05
C ASP A 112 19.44 -2.18 4.53
N TYR A 113 18.92 -2.00 3.31
CA TYR A 113 18.02 -2.95 2.66
C TYR A 113 18.65 -4.34 2.49
N LEU A 114 19.91 -4.40 2.08
CA LEU A 114 20.67 -5.65 1.93
C LEU A 114 20.91 -6.32 3.28
N TYR A 115 21.33 -5.55 4.29
CA TYR A 115 21.61 -6.07 5.62
C TYR A 115 20.35 -6.69 6.24
N SER A 116 19.24 -5.94 6.28
CA SER A 116 17.99 -6.37 6.90
C SER A 116 17.34 -7.59 6.25
N LEU A 117 17.44 -7.73 4.92
CA LEU A 117 16.81 -8.82 4.18
C LEU A 117 17.71 -10.03 3.98
N CYS A 118 19.01 -9.81 3.75
CA CYS A 118 19.91 -10.83 3.24
C CYS A 118 20.94 -11.33 4.28
N ASN A 119 21.32 -10.49 5.25
CA ASN A 119 22.33 -10.86 6.25
C ASN A 119 21.69 -11.42 7.53
N GLU A 120 20.43 -11.09 7.80
CA GLU A 120 19.69 -11.61 8.95
C GLU A 120 18.67 -12.69 8.55
N ARG A 121 18.16 -13.44 9.54
CA ARG A 121 17.21 -14.54 9.28
C ARG A 121 15.83 -13.99 8.93
N LEU A 122 15.22 -14.50 7.86
CA LEU A 122 13.81 -14.25 7.54
C LEU A 122 12.88 -15.09 8.43
N ILE A 123 12.03 -14.41 9.19
CA ILE A 123 11.05 -15.02 10.11
C ILE A 123 9.76 -15.30 9.32
N GLU A 124 9.32 -16.56 9.28
CA GLU A 124 8.05 -16.90 8.61
C GLU A 124 6.88 -16.63 9.55
N LEU A 125 5.86 -15.89 9.09
CA LEU A 125 4.60 -15.75 9.80
C LEU A 125 3.66 -16.89 9.43
N SER A 126 3.23 -17.64 10.45
CA SER A 126 2.25 -18.72 10.36
C SER A 126 0.80 -18.23 10.24
N ASN A 127 0.58 -17.00 9.73
CA ASN A 127 -0.74 -16.46 9.43
C ASN A 127 -1.10 -16.75 7.97
N PRO A 128 -1.87 -17.82 7.67
CA PRO A 128 -2.51 -17.93 6.38
C PRO A 128 -3.56 -16.82 6.31
N GLY A 129 -3.24 -15.71 5.64
CA GLY A 129 -4.29 -14.83 5.13
C GLY A 129 -5.26 -15.66 4.26
N ALA A 130 -6.46 -15.16 4.00
CA ALA A 130 -7.48 -15.88 3.23
C ALA A 130 -6.99 -16.37 1.84
N SER A 131 -5.94 -15.73 1.29
CA SER A 131 -5.31 -16.06 0.00
C SER A 131 -4.30 -17.22 0.06
N GLY A 132 -3.96 -17.74 1.24
CA GLY A 132 -2.93 -18.77 1.40
C GLY A 132 -1.51 -18.30 1.03
N SER A 133 -1.29 -16.99 1.04
CA SER A 133 0.03 -16.37 0.86
C SER A 133 0.94 -16.63 2.05
N ILE A 134 2.23 -16.76 1.79
CA ILE A 134 3.28 -16.79 2.80
C ILE A 134 3.76 -15.37 3.04
N PHE A 135 4.01 -15.07 4.31
CA PHE A 135 4.59 -13.82 4.76
C PHE A 135 5.90 -14.13 5.47
N TYR A 136 6.96 -13.44 5.08
CA TYR A 136 8.18 -13.35 5.84
C TYR A 136 8.34 -11.93 6.38
N VAL A 137 9.03 -11.82 7.51
CA VAL A 137 9.42 -10.54 8.10
C VAL A 137 10.92 -10.56 8.33
N SER A 138 11.58 -9.42 8.10
CA SER A 138 12.99 -9.23 8.44
C SER A 138 13.19 -9.29 9.96
N SER A 139 14.42 -9.57 10.40
CA SER A 139 14.70 -9.73 11.84
C SER A 139 14.61 -8.40 12.61
N ASP A 140 14.92 -7.28 11.95
CA ASP A 140 14.69 -5.92 12.43
C ASP A 140 13.21 -5.47 12.35
N ASP A 141 12.33 -6.31 11.83
CA ASP A 141 10.89 -6.09 11.71
C ASP A 141 10.46 -4.89 10.84
N GLU A 142 11.35 -4.38 10.00
CA GLU A 142 11.08 -3.23 9.10
C GLU A 142 10.40 -3.65 7.78
N PHE A 143 10.71 -4.85 7.28
CA PHE A 143 10.29 -5.31 5.96
C PHE A 143 9.38 -6.53 6.04
N ILE A 144 8.33 -6.52 5.20
CA ILE A 144 7.48 -7.67 4.94
C ILE A 144 7.73 -8.17 3.52
N ILE A 145 7.97 -9.48 3.39
CA ILE A 145 7.97 -10.17 2.11
C ILE A 145 6.67 -10.96 2.00
N LYS A 146 5.85 -10.64 1.01
CA LYS A 146 4.58 -11.33 0.75
C LYS A 146 4.68 -12.12 -0.56
N THR A 147 4.30 -13.39 -0.54
CA THR A 147 4.10 -14.13 -1.80
C THR A 147 2.84 -13.66 -2.50
N VAL A 148 2.94 -13.37 -3.80
CA VAL A 148 1.83 -12.92 -4.63
C VAL A 148 1.55 -13.89 -5.77
N GLN A 149 0.32 -13.90 -6.24
CA GLN A 149 -0.07 -14.68 -7.41
C GLN A 149 0.49 -14.06 -8.69
N HIS A 150 0.51 -14.84 -9.78
CA HIS A 150 0.98 -14.34 -11.07
C HIS A 150 0.23 -13.08 -11.53
N LYS A 151 -1.10 -13.10 -11.40
CA LYS A 151 -1.98 -11.99 -11.80
C LYS A 151 -1.73 -10.73 -10.98
N GLU A 152 -1.49 -10.88 -9.68
CA GLU A 152 -1.18 -9.76 -8.78
C GLU A 152 0.16 -9.11 -9.13
N ALA A 153 1.19 -9.90 -9.43
CA ALA A 153 2.50 -9.38 -9.84
C ALA A 153 2.48 -8.69 -11.23
N GLU A 154 1.69 -9.22 -12.17
CA GLU A 154 1.48 -8.57 -13.47
C GLU A 154 0.70 -7.27 -13.32
N PHE A 155 -0.29 -7.25 -12.43
CA PHE A 155 -1.05 -6.05 -12.10
C PHE A 155 -0.17 -4.99 -11.43
N LEU A 156 0.70 -5.38 -10.49
CA LEU A 156 1.62 -4.45 -9.84
C LEU A 156 2.52 -3.73 -10.86
N GLN A 157 3.07 -4.45 -11.86
CA GLN A 157 3.85 -3.82 -12.94
C GLN A 157 3.02 -2.76 -13.71
N LYS A 158 1.76 -3.06 -14.01
CA LYS A 158 0.84 -2.12 -14.66
C LYS A 158 0.47 -0.92 -13.78
N LEU A 159 0.55 -1.08 -12.46
CA LEU A 159 0.30 -0.03 -11.47
C LEU A 159 1.50 0.93 -11.32
N LEU A 160 2.73 0.47 -11.58
CA LEU A 160 3.96 1.24 -11.27
C LEU A 160 3.98 2.68 -11.81
N PRO A 161 3.57 2.97 -13.06
CA PRO A 161 3.58 4.36 -13.55
C PRO A 161 2.64 5.28 -12.75
N GLY A 162 1.44 4.81 -12.42
CA GLY A 162 0.50 5.58 -11.60
C GLY A 162 0.93 5.66 -10.13
N TYR A 163 1.57 4.61 -9.62
CA TYR A 163 2.19 4.63 -8.31
C TYR A 163 3.31 5.66 -8.22
N PHE A 164 4.19 5.72 -9.24
CA PHE A 164 5.24 6.73 -9.36
C PHE A 164 4.68 8.16 -9.36
N MET A 165 3.58 8.41 -10.07
CA MET A 165 2.91 9.72 -10.04
C MET A 165 2.36 10.03 -8.65
N ASN A 166 1.71 9.06 -8.01
CA ASN A 166 1.10 9.25 -6.68
C ASN A 166 2.13 9.57 -5.60
N ILE A 167 3.21 8.80 -5.49
CA ILE A 167 4.22 8.99 -4.44
C ILE A 167 4.95 10.34 -4.58
N ASN A 168 5.08 10.86 -5.81
CA ASN A 168 5.66 12.18 -6.07
C ASN A 168 4.69 13.34 -5.76
N GLN A 169 3.38 13.14 -5.96
CA GLN A 169 2.36 14.16 -5.70
C GLN A 169 1.74 14.11 -4.30
N ASN A 170 1.79 12.95 -3.65
CA ASN A 170 1.21 12.65 -2.36
C ASN A 170 2.23 11.91 -1.51
N LYS A 171 3.24 12.63 -1.01
CA LYS A 171 4.30 12.08 -0.13
C LYS A 171 3.74 11.40 1.14
N ARG A 172 2.49 11.71 1.48
CA ARG A 172 1.77 11.29 2.69
C ARG A 172 0.88 10.06 2.47
N THR A 173 0.96 9.43 1.30
CA THR A 173 0.08 8.32 0.90
C THR A 173 0.11 7.16 1.91
N LEU A 174 -1.07 6.57 2.13
CA LEU A 174 -1.27 5.41 2.99
C LEU A 174 -1.13 4.09 2.23
N LEU A 175 -0.86 4.14 0.92
CA LEU A 175 -0.65 2.94 0.11
C LEU A 175 0.60 2.18 0.57
N PRO A 176 0.69 0.85 0.31
CA PRO A 176 1.88 0.09 0.62
C PRO A 176 3.13 0.70 -0.04
N LYS A 177 4.23 0.77 0.72
CA LYS A 177 5.53 1.16 0.19
C LYS A 177 6.19 -0.06 -0.43
N PHE A 178 6.23 -0.13 -1.76
CA PHE A 178 6.83 -1.27 -2.45
C PHE A 178 8.33 -1.04 -2.70
N TYR A 179 9.16 -1.97 -2.24
CA TYR A 179 10.62 -1.87 -2.33
C TYR A 179 11.25 -2.83 -3.33
N GLY A 180 10.50 -3.85 -3.74
CA GLY A 180 10.93 -4.77 -4.79
C GLY A 180 9.85 -5.75 -5.19
N LEU A 181 9.87 -6.15 -6.46
CA LEU A 181 9.08 -7.24 -7.00
C LEU A 181 10.03 -8.26 -7.64
N TYR A 182 9.96 -9.51 -7.18
CA TYR A 182 10.86 -10.57 -7.61
C TYR A 182 10.12 -11.88 -7.91
N CYS A 183 10.76 -12.76 -8.67
CA CYS A 183 10.28 -14.13 -8.89
C CYS A 183 11.42 -15.14 -8.77
N VAL A 184 11.26 -16.11 -7.88
CA VAL A 184 12.09 -17.30 -7.78
C VAL A 184 11.44 -18.39 -8.62
N GLN A 185 12.17 -18.90 -9.60
CA GLN A 185 11.78 -20.01 -10.46
C GLN A 185 12.62 -21.24 -10.10
N ALA A 186 12.01 -22.20 -9.41
CA ALA A 186 12.64 -23.44 -8.95
C ALA A 186 11.73 -24.64 -9.24
N GLY A 187 12.29 -25.77 -9.69
CA GLY A 187 11.54 -27.02 -9.92
C GLY A 187 10.32 -26.87 -10.85
N GLY A 188 10.42 -26.02 -11.87
CA GLY A 188 9.32 -25.74 -12.81
C GLY A 188 8.16 -24.92 -12.23
N LYS A 189 8.30 -24.37 -11.01
CA LYS A 189 7.31 -23.49 -10.37
C LYS A 189 7.85 -22.07 -10.22
N ASN A 190 6.94 -21.11 -10.34
CA ASN A 190 7.22 -19.69 -10.15
C ASN A 190 6.60 -19.20 -8.84
N ILE A 191 7.46 -18.70 -7.95
CA ILE A 191 7.10 -18.08 -6.68
C ILE A 191 7.42 -16.60 -6.80
N ARG A 192 6.39 -15.76 -6.79
CA ARG A 192 6.54 -14.31 -6.89
C ARG A 192 6.41 -13.69 -5.52
N ILE A 193 7.24 -12.71 -5.24
CA ILE A 193 7.29 -12.03 -3.95
C ILE A 193 7.33 -10.52 -4.17
N VAL A 194 6.69 -9.82 -3.24
CA VAL A 194 6.77 -8.38 -3.12
C VAL A 194 7.38 -8.07 -1.76
N VAL A 195 8.39 -7.21 -1.76
CA VAL A 195 8.96 -6.64 -0.54
C VAL A 195 8.32 -5.28 -0.30
N MET A 196 7.80 -5.07 0.90
CA MET A 196 7.10 -3.85 1.29
C MET A 196 7.32 -3.50 2.75
N ASN A 197 6.91 -2.31 3.17
CA ASN A 197 7.04 -1.88 4.57
C ASN A 197 6.20 -2.71 5.53
N ASN A 198 6.70 -2.91 6.74
CA ASN A 198 5.89 -3.34 7.87
C ASN A 198 5.12 -2.15 8.44
N LEU A 199 3.80 -2.23 8.44
CA LEU A 199 2.91 -1.20 9.00
C LEU A 199 2.85 -1.22 10.52
N LEU A 200 3.04 -2.38 11.13
CA LEU A 200 2.86 -2.62 12.56
C LEU A 200 4.12 -3.27 13.15
N PRO A 201 5.19 -2.49 13.38
CA PRO A 201 6.45 -3.03 13.88
C PRO A 201 6.33 -3.49 15.35
N ARG A 202 6.96 -4.61 15.68
CA ARG A 202 6.99 -5.27 17.00
C ARG A 202 7.62 -4.42 18.08
N ILE A 203 8.53 -3.52 17.70
CA ILE A 203 9.19 -2.58 18.63
C ILE A 203 8.16 -1.70 19.36
N ILE A 204 6.97 -1.53 18.77
CA ILE A 204 5.87 -0.76 19.36
C ILE A 204 4.74 -1.72 19.69
N PRO A 205 4.39 -1.91 20.98
CA PRO A 205 3.35 -2.85 21.35
C PRO A 205 1.99 -2.33 20.89
N MET A 206 1.39 -3.04 19.93
CA MET A 206 0.02 -2.80 19.48
C MET A 206 -0.94 -3.40 20.49
N HIS A 207 -1.75 -2.55 21.13
CA HIS A 207 -2.75 -3.00 22.10
C HIS A 207 -4.02 -3.45 21.39
N VAL A 208 -4.37 -2.80 20.28
CA VAL A 208 -5.54 -3.12 19.47
C VAL A 208 -5.20 -3.06 18.00
N LYS A 209 -5.76 -3.97 17.20
CA LYS A 209 -5.63 -3.98 15.74
C LYS A 209 -6.99 -4.14 15.07
N TYR A 210 -7.23 -3.37 14.02
CA TYR A 210 -8.41 -3.45 13.18
C TYR A 210 -8.05 -3.56 11.70
N ASP A 211 -8.81 -4.38 10.98
CA ASP A 211 -8.89 -4.40 9.52
C ASP A 211 -10.26 -3.81 9.16
N LEU A 212 -10.28 -2.65 8.50
CA LEU A 212 -11.51 -1.89 8.23
C LEU A 212 -11.74 -1.74 6.72
N LYS A 213 -12.96 -1.98 6.23
CA LYS A 213 -13.37 -1.85 4.80
C LYS A 213 -14.55 -0.92 4.57
N GLY A 214 -15.19 -0.44 5.64
CA GLY A 214 -16.46 0.27 5.62
C GLY A 214 -17.65 -0.60 5.21
N SER A 215 -17.57 -1.92 5.40
CA SER A 215 -18.67 -2.84 5.12
C SER A 215 -19.09 -3.61 6.37
N THR A 216 -20.26 -4.24 6.35
CA THR A 216 -20.83 -4.93 7.51
C THR A 216 -20.90 -6.45 7.33
N TYR A 217 -21.03 -6.95 6.10
CA TYR A 217 -21.19 -8.38 5.85
C TYR A 217 -19.92 -9.19 6.16
N LYS A 218 -20.02 -10.14 7.10
CA LYS A 218 -18.89 -10.97 7.61
C LYS A 218 -17.68 -10.15 8.12
N ARG A 219 -17.95 -8.94 8.62
CA ARG A 219 -16.94 -8.02 9.16
C ARG A 219 -16.86 -8.07 10.69
N ARG A 220 -16.83 -9.29 11.25
CA ARG A 220 -16.41 -9.60 12.63
C ARG A 220 -15.19 -10.51 12.61
N ALA A 221 -14.34 -10.40 13.62
CA ALA A 221 -13.25 -11.34 13.87
C ALA A 221 -13.80 -12.75 14.07
N SER A 222 -13.13 -13.74 13.50
CA SER A 222 -13.50 -15.14 13.71
C SER A 222 -13.17 -15.56 15.16
N PRO A 223 -13.86 -16.56 15.72
CA PRO A 223 -13.54 -17.07 17.06
C PRO A 223 -12.06 -17.42 17.22
N LYS A 224 -11.48 -18.11 16.23
CA LYS A 224 -10.05 -18.45 16.17
C LYS A 224 -9.12 -17.24 16.16
N GLU A 225 -9.52 -16.12 15.54
CA GLU A 225 -8.70 -14.90 15.57
C GLU A 225 -8.75 -14.25 16.95
N ARG A 226 -9.90 -14.30 17.63
CA ARG A 226 -10.11 -13.73 18.98
C ARG A 226 -9.37 -14.47 20.08
N GLU A 227 -8.98 -15.72 19.84
CA GLU A 227 -8.14 -16.51 20.76
C GLU A 227 -6.67 -16.06 20.79
N LYS A 228 -6.23 -15.26 19.81
CA LYS A 228 -4.86 -14.73 19.79
C LYS A 228 -4.66 -13.69 20.88
N ALA A 229 -3.44 -13.58 21.40
CA ALA A 229 -3.08 -12.57 22.41
C ALA A 229 -3.39 -11.13 21.97
N VAL A 230 -3.15 -10.81 20.69
CA VAL A 230 -3.55 -9.53 20.09
C VAL A 230 -4.32 -9.83 18.80
N PRO A 231 -5.65 -9.95 18.85
CA PRO A 231 -6.48 -10.28 17.71
C PRO A 231 -6.55 -9.13 16.69
N THR A 232 -6.88 -9.46 15.45
CA THR A 232 -7.20 -8.47 14.41
C THR A 232 -8.72 -8.37 14.25
N HIS A 233 -9.29 -7.32 14.83
CA HIS A 233 -10.71 -7.03 14.79
C HIS A 233 -11.16 -6.49 13.43
N LYS A 234 -12.47 -6.46 13.18
CA LYS A 234 -13.05 -5.93 11.93
C LYS A 234 -14.08 -4.83 12.21
N ASP A 235 -14.73 -4.33 11.17
CA ASP A 235 -15.62 -3.17 11.18
C ASP A 235 -16.73 -3.24 12.25
N LEU A 236 -17.42 -4.38 12.38
CA LEU A 236 -18.50 -4.53 13.35
C LEU A 236 -18.00 -4.61 14.79
N ASP A 237 -16.79 -5.12 14.99
CA ASP A 237 -16.13 -5.12 16.30
C ASP A 237 -15.69 -3.68 16.63
N PHE A 238 -15.13 -2.95 15.66
CA PHE A 238 -14.77 -1.54 15.83
C PHE A 238 -15.96 -0.67 16.23
N ILE A 239 -17.10 -0.80 15.53
CA ILE A 239 -18.32 -0.02 15.83
C ILE A 239 -18.82 -0.32 17.25
N GLN A 240 -18.66 -1.56 17.72
CA GLN A 240 -19.08 -1.98 19.05
C GLN A 240 -18.11 -1.52 20.14
N ASP A 241 -16.81 -1.66 19.91
CA ASP A 241 -15.76 -1.39 20.89
C ASP A 241 -15.43 0.11 20.99
N MET A 242 -15.61 0.87 19.89
CA MET A 242 -15.31 2.30 19.77
C MET A 242 -16.46 3.07 19.10
N PRO A 243 -17.65 3.16 19.72
CA PRO A 243 -18.82 3.84 19.13
C PRO A 243 -18.58 5.33 18.87
N ASP A 244 -17.78 5.98 19.71
CA ASP A 244 -17.41 7.39 19.58
C ASP A 244 -16.29 7.62 18.56
N GLY A 245 -15.65 6.55 18.06
CA GLY A 245 -14.50 6.63 17.14
C GLY A 245 -13.21 7.10 17.81
N LEU A 246 -12.18 7.30 16.98
CA LEU A 246 -10.88 7.80 17.40
C LEU A 246 -10.81 9.31 17.20
N LEU A 247 -10.51 10.03 18.27
CA LEU A 247 -10.50 11.49 18.26
C LEU A 247 -9.11 12.00 17.83
N LEU A 248 -9.10 12.81 16.78
CA LEU A 248 -7.90 13.43 16.21
C LEU A 248 -7.99 14.95 16.33
N GLU A 249 -6.82 15.58 16.48
CA GLU A 249 -6.71 17.04 16.34
C GLU A 249 -7.21 17.48 14.95
N PRO A 250 -7.86 18.65 14.82
CA PRO A 250 -8.48 19.09 13.57
C PRO A 250 -7.54 19.05 12.36
N ASP A 251 -6.28 19.44 12.55
CA ASP A 251 -5.28 19.46 11.47
C ASP A 251 -4.90 18.04 11.02
N ASN A 252 -4.67 17.13 11.97
CA ASN A 252 -4.34 15.73 11.69
C ASN A 252 -5.51 15.02 11.01
N TYR A 253 -6.74 15.27 11.49
CA TYR A 253 -7.95 14.74 10.87
C TYR A 253 -8.10 15.23 9.42
N ASN A 254 -7.94 16.54 9.18
CA ASN A 254 -8.11 17.11 7.85
C ASN A 254 -7.02 16.58 6.89
N ALA A 255 -5.77 16.46 7.36
CA ALA A 255 -4.68 15.88 6.58
C ALA A 255 -4.94 14.40 6.25
N LEU A 256 -5.38 13.62 7.23
CA LEU A 256 -5.71 12.21 7.06
C LEU A 256 -6.84 12.01 6.04
N CYS A 257 -7.95 12.73 6.19
CA CYS A 257 -9.08 12.60 5.28
C CYS A 257 -8.77 13.05 3.86
N LYS A 258 -7.97 14.11 3.68
CA LYS A 258 -7.45 14.52 2.36
C LYS A 258 -6.59 13.42 1.74
N THR A 259 -5.74 12.78 2.53
CA THR A 259 -4.87 11.69 2.08
C THR A 259 -5.68 10.47 1.66
N ILE A 260 -6.61 10.00 2.51
CA ILE A 260 -7.51 8.88 2.20
C ILE A 260 -8.29 9.17 0.91
N GLN A 261 -8.83 10.39 0.74
CA GLN A 261 -9.54 10.77 -0.46
C GLN A 261 -8.66 10.64 -1.72
N ARG A 262 -7.41 11.15 -1.68
CA ARG A 262 -6.46 11.06 -2.81
C ARG A 262 -6.11 9.61 -3.15
N ASP A 263 -5.83 8.80 -2.13
CA ASP A 263 -5.49 7.39 -2.32
C ASP A 263 -6.69 6.59 -2.87
N CYS A 264 -7.91 6.86 -2.37
CA CYS A 264 -9.15 6.27 -2.89
C CYS A 264 -9.38 6.61 -4.38
N LEU A 265 -9.10 7.84 -4.80
CA LEU A 265 -9.20 8.24 -6.22
C LEU A 265 -8.21 7.46 -7.10
N LEU A 266 -6.98 7.24 -6.63
CA LEU A 266 -6.01 6.40 -7.33
C LEU A 266 -6.49 4.94 -7.42
N LEU A 267 -6.92 4.35 -6.30
CA LEU A 267 -7.39 2.97 -6.27
C LEU A 267 -8.61 2.78 -7.19
N GLN A 268 -9.52 3.75 -7.22
CA GLN A 268 -10.68 3.77 -8.11
C GLN A 268 -10.27 3.88 -9.58
N SER A 269 -9.26 4.69 -9.92
CA SER A 269 -8.80 4.85 -11.31
C SER A 269 -8.24 3.54 -11.86
N PHE A 270 -7.51 2.79 -11.03
CA PHE A 270 -6.97 1.46 -11.33
C PHE A 270 -7.99 0.30 -11.18
N LYS A 271 -9.25 0.60 -10.86
CA LYS A 271 -10.33 -0.38 -10.66
C LYS A 271 -9.98 -1.42 -9.60
N ILE A 272 -9.29 -1.00 -8.54
CA ILE A 272 -8.94 -1.80 -7.38
C ILE A 272 -10.12 -1.77 -6.41
N MET A 273 -10.44 -2.91 -5.81
CA MET A 273 -11.48 -3.05 -4.80
C MET A 273 -10.98 -3.97 -3.69
N ASP A 274 -11.79 -4.12 -2.64
CA ASP A 274 -11.53 -5.05 -1.53
C ASP A 274 -10.25 -4.79 -0.72
N TYR A 275 -9.68 -3.60 -0.82
CA TYR A 275 -8.60 -3.14 0.04
C TYR A 275 -9.13 -2.77 1.44
N SER A 276 -8.29 -2.95 2.46
CA SER A 276 -8.63 -2.59 3.85
C SER A 276 -7.73 -1.45 4.34
N LEU A 277 -8.19 -0.67 5.32
CA LEU A 277 -7.32 0.10 6.19
C LEU A 277 -6.91 -0.81 7.35
N LEU A 278 -5.62 -1.12 7.46
CA LEU A 278 -5.04 -1.71 8.65
C LEU A 278 -4.77 -0.59 9.65
N LEU A 279 -5.29 -0.75 10.87
CA LEU A 279 -5.14 0.20 11.97
C LEU A 279 -4.58 -0.52 13.19
N GLY A 280 -3.42 -0.10 13.66
CA GLY A 280 -2.83 -0.46 14.94
C GLY A 280 -2.93 0.69 15.92
N ILE A 281 -3.29 0.39 17.17
CA ILE A 281 -3.44 1.37 18.23
C ILE A 281 -2.46 1.04 19.34
N HIS A 282 -1.56 1.98 19.60
CA HIS A 282 -0.68 1.98 20.76
C HIS A 282 -1.24 2.95 21.82
N ASN A 283 -1.74 2.44 22.94
CA ASN A 283 -2.17 3.26 24.07
C ASN A 283 -0.96 3.56 24.94
N MET A 284 -0.51 4.81 24.93
CA MET A 284 0.71 5.22 25.64
C MET A 284 0.52 5.16 27.15
N ASP A 285 -0.66 5.53 27.63
CA ASP A 285 -0.96 5.55 29.06
C ASP A 285 -1.08 4.11 29.60
N GLN A 286 -1.61 3.17 28.80
CA GLN A 286 -1.59 1.75 29.12
C GLN A 286 -0.17 1.17 29.12
N ALA A 287 0.63 1.44 28.09
CA ALA A 287 2.01 0.96 28.03
C ALA A 287 2.86 1.45 29.21
N CYS A 288 2.63 2.69 29.67
CA CYS A 288 3.27 3.22 30.88
C CYS A 288 2.86 2.45 32.14
N ARG A 289 1.57 2.09 32.29
CA ARG A 289 1.09 1.27 33.41
C ARG A 289 1.69 -0.13 33.38
N ASP A 290 1.72 -0.77 32.21
CA ASP A 290 2.24 -2.13 32.07
C ASP A 290 3.75 -2.18 32.41
N ARG A 291 4.52 -1.16 32.02
CA ARG A 291 5.94 -1.02 32.37
C ARG A 291 6.21 -0.77 33.86
N ALA A 292 5.26 -0.16 34.57
CA ALA A 292 5.42 0.08 36.01
C ALA A 292 5.25 -1.20 36.85
N VAL A 293 4.59 -2.22 36.29
CA VAL A 293 4.31 -3.49 36.97
C VAL A 293 5.42 -4.55 36.75
N THR A 294 6.15 -4.48 35.63
CA THR A 294 7.26 -5.40 35.30
C THR A 294 8.57 -4.63 35.06
N PRO A 295 9.41 -4.43 36.09
CA PRO A 295 10.60 -3.57 35.97
C PRO A 295 11.76 -4.15 35.17
N ASP A 296 11.67 -5.40 34.68
CA ASP A 296 12.83 -6.12 34.15
C ASP A 296 12.66 -6.47 32.68
N GLN A 297 13.28 -5.66 31.82
CA GLN A 297 13.93 -6.11 30.59
C GLN A 297 14.78 -4.97 30.00
N ARG A 298 16.04 -5.32 29.69
CA ARG A 298 17.04 -4.49 29.01
C ARG A 298 16.38 -3.71 27.87
N ARG A 299 16.55 -2.39 27.90
CA ARG A 299 16.18 -1.48 26.80
C ARG A 299 16.70 -2.07 25.48
N PRO A 300 15.85 -2.42 24.49
CA PRO A 300 16.29 -2.34 23.12
C PRO A 300 16.73 -0.88 22.92
N GLN A 301 17.90 -0.66 22.28
CA GLN A 301 18.26 0.70 21.88
C GLN A 301 17.07 1.31 21.12
N PRO A 302 16.80 2.62 21.26
CA PRO A 302 15.75 3.28 20.48
C PRO A 302 16.17 3.26 19.01
N GLN A 303 15.86 2.16 18.33
CA GLN A 303 15.92 2.09 16.89
C GLN A 303 14.73 2.92 16.42
N ARG A 304 15.02 3.99 15.68
CA ARG A 304 14.00 4.78 15.00
C ARG A 304 13.14 3.79 14.22
N SER A 305 11.81 3.82 14.37
CA SER A 305 10.97 3.26 13.32
C SER A 305 11.15 4.22 12.14
N LEU A 306 12.16 3.96 11.32
CA LEU A 306 12.60 4.87 10.26
C LEU A 306 11.49 5.14 9.24
N TYR A 307 10.38 4.37 9.27
CA TYR A 307 9.44 4.32 8.16
C TYR A 307 7.96 4.27 8.54
N CYS A 308 7.57 4.53 9.80
CA CYS A 308 6.15 4.74 10.08
C CYS A 308 5.70 6.08 9.49
N THR A 309 4.93 5.99 8.41
CA THR A 309 4.51 7.13 7.60
C THR A 309 3.69 8.14 8.34
N ALA A 310 3.08 7.82 9.46
CA ALA A 310 2.01 8.63 10.00
C ALA A 310 2.46 10.02 10.49
N MET A 311 3.65 10.17 11.08
CA MET A 311 4.17 11.48 11.51
C MET A 311 4.82 12.29 10.39
N GLU A 312 5.63 11.65 9.54
CA GLU A 312 6.20 12.27 8.32
C GLU A 312 5.07 12.72 7.36
N SER A 313 3.91 12.06 7.45
CA SER A 313 2.69 12.41 6.72
C SER A 313 1.86 13.53 7.34
N ILE A 314 2.22 14.04 8.50
CA ILE A 314 1.41 15.04 9.21
C ILE A 314 2.23 16.30 9.44
N GLN A 315 3.44 16.16 9.97
CA GLN A 315 4.32 17.27 10.32
C GLN A 315 5.21 17.62 9.12
N GLY A 316 4.81 18.63 8.33
CA GLY A 316 5.75 19.28 7.41
C GLY A 316 6.79 20.08 8.20
N GLU A 317 7.90 20.44 7.55
CA GLU A 317 9.06 21.22 8.05
C GLU A 317 8.68 22.59 8.67
N ALA A 318 8.03 22.58 9.82
CA ALA A 318 7.57 23.79 10.49
C ALA A 318 7.55 23.64 12.01
N ARG A 319 8.64 23.14 12.61
CA ARG A 319 9.01 23.50 13.99
C ARG A 319 10.51 23.73 14.11
N GLY A 320 10.86 25.01 14.27
CA GLY A 320 12.19 25.42 14.69
C GLY A 320 12.54 24.83 16.06
N LYS A 321 13.85 24.70 16.28
CA LYS A 321 14.53 24.29 17.52
C LYS A 321 13.72 24.63 18.78
N GLY A 322 13.04 23.63 19.33
CA GLY A 322 12.39 23.63 20.64
C GLY A 322 12.48 22.21 21.19
N ALA A 323 12.73 22.09 22.49
CA ALA A 323 13.13 20.87 23.20
C ALA A 323 12.55 19.55 22.65
N LEU A 324 13.45 18.62 22.30
CA LEU A 324 13.18 17.24 21.89
C LEU A 324 12.46 16.49 23.02
N ASP A 325 11.13 16.42 22.97
CA ASP A 325 10.38 15.46 23.76
C ASP A 325 10.44 14.07 23.11
N SER A 326 10.54 13.04 23.95
CA SER A 326 10.70 11.63 23.54
C SER A 326 9.51 11.07 22.73
N GLU A 327 8.43 11.84 22.55
CA GLU A 327 7.19 11.42 21.87
C GLU A 327 7.24 11.51 20.33
N ASP A 328 8.15 12.31 19.74
CA ASP A 328 8.26 12.45 18.28
C ASP A 328 9.02 11.30 17.58
N HIS A 329 9.56 10.33 18.33
CA HIS A 329 10.44 9.29 17.78
C HIS A 329 9.73 8.02 17.28
N MET A 330 8.41 7.92 17.47
CA MET A 330 7.68 6.66 17.23
C MET A 330 6.89 6.62 15.92
N GLY A 331 6.68 7.75 15.24
CA GLY A 331 6.21 7.80 13.85
C GLY A 331 4.70 7.59 13.60
N GLY A 332 3.86 7.44 14.64
CA GLY A 332 2.39 7.28 14.52
C GLY A 332 1.55 8.56 14.62
N ILE A 333 0.26 8.51 14.27
CA ILE A 333 -0.65 9.67 14.36
C ILE A 333 -1.10 9.85 15.82
N PRO A 334 -0.87 11.00 16.46
CA PRO A 334 -1.37 11.23 17.82
C PRO A 334 -2.89 11.36 17.80
N ALA A 335 -3.54 10.63 18.70
CA ALA A 335 -4.99 10.57 18.86
C ALA A 335 -5.37 10.46 20.34
N ARG A 336 -6.66 10.56 20.62
CA ARG A 336 -7.24 10.32 21.95
C ARG A 336 -8.41 9.36 21.85
N ASN A 337 -8.58 8.54 22.88
CA ASN A 337 -9.81 7.78 23.06
C ASN A 337 -10.88 8.64 23.77
N PRO A 338 -12.15 8.17 23.85
CA PRO A 338 -13.22 8.89 24.53
C PRO A 338 -12.97 9.12 26.03
N LYS A 339 -12.11 8.30 26.65
CA LYS A 339 -11.69 8.45 28.06
C LYS A 339 -10.59 9.52 28.24
N GLY A 340 -10.08 10.09 27.15
CA GLY A 340 -9.02 11.10 27.15
C GLY A 340 -7.59 10.55 27.16
N GLU A 341 -7.41 9.22 27.13
CA GLU A 341 -6.09 8.58 27.09
C GLU A 341 -5.39 8.86 25.77
N ARG A 342 -4.06 9.00 25.84
CA ARG A 342 -3.20 9.29 24.69
C ARG A 342 -2.93 8.04 23.89
N LEU A 343 -3.25 8.12 22.60
CA LEU A 343 -3.08 7.06 21.63
C LEU A 343 -2.10 7.48 20.54
N LEU A 344 -1.39 6.49 20.01
CA LEU A 344 -0.56 6.61 18.83
C LEU A 344 -1.04 5.60 17.78
N LEU A 345 -1.47 6.09 16.63
CA LEU A 345 -2.12 5.28 15.60
C LEU A 345 -1.16 4.96 14.45
N TYR A 346 -1.16 3.70 14.03
CA TYR A 346 -0.38 3.19 12.90
C TYR A 346 -1.36 2.73 11.85
N ILE A 347 -1.38 3.40 10.69
CA ILE A 347 -2.39 3.15 9.66
C ILE A 347 -1.79 2.98 8.27
N GLY A 348 -2.43 2.16 7.46
CA GLY A 348 -2.10 2.01 6.04
C GLY A 348 -3.14 1.19 5.30
N ILE A 349 -3.29 1.48 4.01
CA ILE A 349 -4.15 0.71 3.12
C ILE A 349 -3.39 -0.56 2.70
N ILE A 350 -4.04 -1.71 2.82
CA ILE A 350 -3.47 -3.03 2.50
C ILE A 350 -4.30 -3.75 1.43
N ASP A 351 -3.70 -4.80 0.85
CA ASP A 351 -4.32 -5.68 -0.15
C ASP A 351 -4.82 -4.98 -1.45
N ILE A 352 -4.03 -4.02 -1.95
CA ILE A 352 -4.37 -3.24 -3.15
C ILE A 352 -4.09 -3.93 -4.51
N LEU A 353 -3.60 -5.17 -4.52
CA LEU A 353 -3.21 -5.87 -5.76
C LEU A 353 -4.35 -6.62 -6.45
N GLN A 354 -5.57 -6.56 -5.88
CA GLN A 354 -6.75 -7.22 -6.41
C GLN A 354 -7.55 -6.25 -7.31
N SER A 355 -7.35 -6.34 -8.62
CA SER A 355 -8.10 -5.54 -9.60
C SER A 355 -9.33 -6.23 -10.14
N TYR A 356 -10.46 -5.52 -10.15
CA TYR A 356 -11.75 -5.99 -10.66
C TYR A 356 -11.76 -6.24 -12.18
N ARG A 357 -10.84 -5.62 -12.94
CA ARG A 357 -10.79 -5.77 -14.42
C ARG A 357 -10.63 -7.24 -14.84
N PHE A 358 -10.04 -8.06 -13.99
CA PHE A 358 -9.86 -9.50 -14.23
C PHE A 358 -11.08 -10.35 -13.87
N ILE A 359 -11.88 -9.91 -12.89
CA ILE A 359 -13.14 -10.59 -12.52
C ILE A 359 -14.13 -10.46 -13.67
N LYS A 360 -14.19 -9.30 -14.34
CA LYS A 360 -15.03 -9.13 -15.53
C LYS A 360 -14.63 -10.03 -16.71
N LYS A 361 -13.35 -10.35 -16.92
CA LYS A 361 -12.95 -11.35 -17.93
C LYS A 361 -13.49 -12.74 -17.58
N LEU A 362 -13.46 -13.11 -16.30
CA LEU A 362 -14.02 -14.38 -15.83
C LEU A 362 -15.55 -14.39 -15.95
N GLU A 363 -16.21 -13.29 -15.59
CA GLU A 363 -17.65 -13.11 -15.78
C GLU A 363 -18.03 -13.11 -17.27
N HIS A 364 -17.23 -12.53 -18.17
CA HIS A 364 -17.53 -12.57 -19.60
C HIS A 364 -17.41 -13.98 -20.17
N SER A 365 -16.45 -14.78 -19.70
CA SER A 365 -16.36 -16.20 -20.06
C SER A 365 -17.51 -17.04 -19.47
N TRP A 366 -18.02 -16.68 -18.29
CA TRP A 366 -19.13 -17.38 -17.62
C TRP A 366 -20.51 -16.95 -18.14
N LYS A 367 -20.72 -15.65 -18.40
CA LYS A 367 -21.96 -15.06 -18.94
C LYS A 367 -22.17 -15.39 -20.42
N ALA A 368 -21.12 -15.81 -21.13
CA ALA A 368 -21.27 -16.43 -22.44
C ALA A 368 -21.87 -17.85 -22.35
N LEU A 369 -21.84 -18.50 -21.17
CA LEU A 369 -22.31 -19.87 -20.96
C LEU A 369 -23.71 -19.94 -20.34
N VAL A 370 -24.15 -18.90 -19.62
CA VAL A 370 -25.45 -18.88 -18.94
C VAL A 370 -26.09 -17.50 -19.09
N HIS A 371 -27.12 -17.42 -19.94
CA HIS A 371 -28.08 -16.32 -19.89
C HIS A 371 -28.85 -16.40 -18.57
N ASP A 372 -28.80 -15.34 -17.75
CA ASP A 372 -29.91 -14.40 -17.65
C ASP A 372 -29.45 -13.12 -16.92
N GLY A 373 -30.09 -12.01 -17.27
CA GLY A 373 -29.79 -10.66 -16.77
C GLY A 373 -30.27 -10.40 -15.34
N ASP A 374 -29.80 -9.28 -14.78
CA ASP A 374 -30.35 -8.61 -13.60
C ASP A 374 -30.07 -9.12 -12.17
N THR A 375 -28.86 -9.65 -11.95
CA THR A 375 -28.23 -9.63 -10.60
C THR A 375 -26.85 -8.98 -10.57
N VAL A 376 -26.46 -8.25 -11.61
CA VAL A 376 -25.12 -7.63 -11.74
C VAL A 376 -25.10 -6.20 -11.17
N SER A 377 -25.59 -6.02 -9.94
CA SER A 377 -25.32 -4.83 -9.12
C SER A 377 -24.03 -5.00 -8.29
N VAL A 378 -23.11 -5.85 -8.74
CA VAL A 378 -21.84 -6.18 -8.06
C VAL A 378 -20.86 -5.01 -8.20
N HIS A 379 -21.05 -4.02 -7.31
CA HIS A 379 -20.12 -3.02 -6.77
C HIS A 379 -19.16 -2.34 -7.76
N ARG A 380 -19.49 -1.11 -8.15
CA ARG A 380 -18.60 -0.22 -8.91
C ARG A 380 -17.42 0.22 -8.02
N PRO A 381 -16.16 0.26 -8.51
CA PRO A 381 -15.01 0.73 -7.73
C PRO A 381 -15.21 2.11 -7.08
N GLY A 382 -15.99 2.99 -7.73
CA GLY A 382 -16.35 4.29 -7.15
C GLY A 382 -17.23 4.18 -5.90
N PHE A 383 -18.24 3.31 -5.91
CA PHE A 383 -19.07 3.05 -4.73
C PHE A 383 -18.26 2.45 -3.59
N TYR A 384 -17.33 1.53 -3.90
CA TYR A 384 -16.42 0.97 -2.89
C TYR A 384 -15.58 2.07 -2.24
N ALA A 385 -14.94 2.91 -3.06
CA ALA A 385 -14.08 3.99 -2.59
C ALA A 385 -14.83 5.02 -1.74
N GLU A 386 -16.02 5.43 -2.17
CA GLU A 386 -16.87 6.36 -1.44
C GLU A 386 -17.31 5.80 -0.08
N ARG A 387 -17.78 4.55 -0.05
CA ARG A 387 -18.15 3.85 1.20
C ARG A 387 -16.96 3.74 2.15
N PHE A 388 -15.81 3.34 1.62
CA PHE A 388 -14.57 3.22 2.39
C PHE A 388 -14.17 4.56 3.00
N GLN A 389 -14.07 5.62 2.17
CA GLN A 389 -13.72 6.97 2.61
C GLN A 389 -14.71 7.48 3.66
N HIS A 390 -16.01 7.32 3.41
CA HIS A 390 -17.06 7.77 4.32
C HIS A 390 -16.92 7.11 5.69
N PHE A 391 -16.73 5.79 5.74
CA PHE A 391 -16.55 5.07 6.99
C PHE A 391 -15.31 5.53 7.75
N MET A 392 -14.17 5.69 7.07
CA MET A 392 -12.94 6.13 7.74
C MET A 392 -13.07 7.56 8.30
N CYS A 393 -13.61 8.49 7.51
CA CYS A 393 -13.65 9.90 7.88
C CYS A 393 -14.83 10.29 8.77
N ASN A 394 -15.91 9.51 8.82
CA ASN A 394 -17.11 9.87 9.59
C ASN A 394 -17.38 8.94 10.77
N THR A 395 -16.92 7.68 10.71
CA THR A 395 -17.12 6.69 11.77
C THR A 395 -15.83 6.41 12.52
N ALA A 396 -14.76 6.03 11.81
CA ALA A 396 -13.53 5.56 12.45
C ALA A 396 -12.72 6.69 13.09
N PHE A 397 -12.52 7.79 12.36
CA PHE A 397 -11.81 8.97 12.84
C PHE A 397 -12.78 10.14 12.97
N LYS A 398 -12.67 10.91 14.06
CA LYS A 398 -13.48 12.11 14.31
C LYS A 398 -12.61 13.25 14.81
N LYS A 399 -13.09 14.49 14.65
CA LYS A 399 -12.43 15.67 15.19
C LYS A 399 -12.67 15.78 16.68
N ILE A 400 -11.65 16.16 17.45
CA ILE A 400 -11.82 16.59 18.84
C ILE A 400 -12.72 17.85 18.83
N PRO A 401 -13.84 17.87 19.58
CA PRO A 401 -14.67 19.06 19.69
C PRO A 401 -13.87 20.21 20.30
N LEU A 402 -13.79 21.34 19.61
CA LEU A 402 -13.22 22.55 20.18
C LEU A 402 -14.07 22.94 21.40
N LYS A 403 -13.45 23.06 22.57
CA LYS A 403 -14.14 23.65 23.72
C LYS A 403 -14.59 25.06 23.33
N PRO A 404 -15.87 25.43 23.47
CA PRO A 404 -16.29 26.79 23.22
C PRO A 404 -15.48 27.70 24.13
N SER A 405 -14.75 28.64 23.50
CA SER A 405 -13.97 29.64 24.22
C SER A 405 -14.90 30.35 25.19
N PRO A 406 -14.53 30.54 26.48
CA PRO A 406 -15.40 31.23 27.42
C PRO A 406 -15.59 32.65 26.89
N SER A 407 -16.76 32.90 26.31
CA SER A 407 -17.19 34.23 25.92
C SER A 407 -17.13 35.08 27.19
N LYS A 408 -16.32 36.14 27.14
CA LYS A 408 -16.25 37.14 28.21
C LYS A 408 -17.68 37.56 28.55
N LYS A 409 -18.20 37.10 29.69
CA LYS A 409 -19.37 37.70 30.33
C LYS A 409 -19.01 39.16 30.59
N SER A 410 -19.48 40.04 29.71
CA SER A 410 -19.50 41.48 29.97
C SER A 410 -20.28 41.67 31.27
N ARG A 411 -19.58 42.08 32.33
CA ARG A 411 -20.19 42.46 33.61
C ARG A 411 -21.07 43.67 33.34
N GLY A 412 -22.37 43.49 33.46
CA GLY A 412 -23.31 44.61 33.61
C GLY A 412 -22.98 45.36 34.90
N GLY A 413 -22.71 46.66 34.75
CA GLY A 413 -22.74 47.65 35.82
C GLY A 413 -23.63 48.80 35.34
N GLY A 414 -24.73 49.03 36.03
CA GLY A 414 -25.69 50.08 35.71
C GLY A 414 -25.53 51.34 36.57
N GLN A 415 -26.28 52.37 36.12
CA GLN A 415 -26.58 53.71 36.68
C GLN A 415 -25.58 54.84 36.33
N GLY A 416 -25.99 56.02 35.82
CA GLY A 416 -27.34 56.55 35.55
C GLY A 416 -27.34 57.97 34.96
N GLY A 417 -28.53 58.45 34.57
CA GLY A 417 -28.88 59.85 34.22
C GLY A 417 -28.46 60.32 32.80
N LEU A 418 -29.20 61.10 32.02
CA LEU A 418 -30.42 61.90 32.19
C LEU A 418 -31.07 62.16 30.81
N ARG A 419 -32.36 62.50 30.84
CA ARG A 419 -33.30 62.77 29.72
C ARG A 419 -32.89 63.92 28.79
N ARG A 420 -33.26 63.81 27.49
CA ARG A 420 -34.13 64.78 26.78
C ARG A 420 -34.54 64.29 25.37
N ALA A 421 -35.85 64.30 25.11
CA ALA A 421 -36.44 64.40 23.77
C ALA A 421 -36.82 65.88 23.53
N PRO A 422 -37.00 66.35 22.28
CA PRO A 422 -38.30 66.16 21.61
C PRO A 422 -38.31 66.00 20.06
N THR A 423 -39.35 65.30 19.60
CA THR A 423 -40.17 65.38 18.35
C THR A 423 -39.69 65.89 16.99
N LEU A 424 -39.91 65.01 16.00
CA LEU A 424 -40.60 65.13 14.68
C LEU A 424 -40.28 66.25 13.67
N GLY A 425 -39.94 65.80 12.45
CA GLY A 425 -40.03 66.56 11.19
C GLY A 425 -39.89 65.61 9.99
N LEU A 426 -41.02 65.21 9.44
CA LEU A 426 -41.21 64.40 8.23
C LEU A 426 -40.86 65.23 6.97
N LEU A 427 -40.24 64.64 5.95
CA LEU A 427 -40.62 64.82 4.54
C LEU A 427 -40.00 63.72 3.67
N THR A 428 -40.85 63.20 2.80
CA THR A 428 -40.71 62.11 1.83
C THR A 428 -40.03 62.54 0.52
N ASP A 429 -39.73 61.51 -0.30
CA ASP A 429 -39.63 61.46 -1.77
C ASP A 429 -38.24 61.02 -2.26
N LEU A 430 -38.07 60.10 -3.22
CA LEU A 430 -38.97 59.26 -4.02
C LEU A 430 -38.04 58.34 -4.87
N PHE A 431 -38.66 57.31 -5.47
CA PHE A 431 -38.23 56.50 -6.61
C PHE A 431 -37.42 55.19 -6.39
N SER A 432 -38.21 54.14 -6.49
CA SER A 432 -37.93 52.76 -6.88
C SER A 432 -37.80 52.61 -8.41
N SER A 433 -37.06 51.58 -8.85
CA SER A 433 -37.19 50.75 -10.07
C SER A 433 -35.79 50.44 -10.64
N GLY A 434 -35.46 49.25 -11.14
CA GLY A 434 -36.23 48.06 -11.44
C GLY A 434 -35.28 46.91 -11.85
N VAL A 435 -35.85 45.72 -11.88
CA VAL A 435 -35.28 44.39 -12.04
C VAL A 435 -35.02 44.04 -13.51
N GLN A 436 -34.03 43.17 -13.81
CA GLN A 436 -34.05 42.01 -14.75
C GLN A 436 -32.64 41.74 -15.32
N SER A 437 -31.95 40.65 -14.96
CA SER A 437 -32.02 39.25 -15.47
C SER A 437 -31.28 39.02 -16.80
N GLY A 438 -30.26 38.15 -16.79
CA GLY A 438 -29.63 37.59 -17.99
C GLY A 438 -28.21 37.02 -17.77
N ARG A 439 -28.10 35.70 -17.61
CA ARG A 439 -26.86 34.86 -17.74
C ARG A 439 -26.66 34.47 -19.24
N PRO A 440 -25.61 33.75 -19.70
CA PRO A 440 -24.34 33.30 -19.09
C PRO A 440 -23.04 33.39 -19.98
N ASP A 441 -21.90 33.00 -19.39
CA ASP A 441 -20.66 32.37 -19.91
C ASP A 441 -19.86 32.93 -21.11
N LEU A 442 -18.54 33.16 -20.90
CA LEU A 442 -17.50 32.99 -21.93
C LEU A 442 -16.14 32.51 -21.35
N VAL A 443 -15.71 31.35 -21.87
CA VAL A 443 -14.36 30.76 -21.82
C VAL A 443 -13.57 31.25 -23.05
N PRO A 444 -12.24 31.45 -23.02
CA PRO A 444 -11.50 31.78 -24.24
C PRO A 444 -11.17 30.55 -25.08
N ARG A 445 -11.52 30.56 -26.38
CA ARG A 445 -11.00 29.66 -27.42
C ARG A 445 -10.32 30.45 -28.53
N THR A 446 -9.29 29.82 -29.08
CA THR A 446 -8.45 30.12 -30.26
C THR A 446 -9.22 30.55 -31.52
N PRO A 447 -8.63 31.37 -32.42
CA PRO A 447 -9.19 31.69 -33.73
C PRO A 447 -8.75 30.71 -34.84
N PRO A 448 -9.58 30.46 -35.88
CA PRO A 448 -9.22 29.73 -37.09
C PRO A 448 -9.12 30.64 -38.33
N LEU A 449 -8.28 30.26 -39.29
CA LEU A 449 -8.24 30.69 -40.71
C LEU A 449 -7.56 29.53 -41.47
N GLY A 450 -8.00 28.98 -42.60
CA GLY A 450 -9.09 29.20 -43.54
C GLY A 450 -8.71 28.40 -44.80
N ASP A 451 -9.59 27.53 -45.29
CA ASP A 451 -9.37 26.70 -46.48
C ASP A 451 -9.55 27.50 -47.78
N ASN A 452 -8.73 27.25 -48.79
CA ASN A 452 -9.17 27.25 -50.19
C ASN A 452 -8.29 26.31 -51.05
N PRO A 453 -8.85 25.68 -52.11
CA PRO A 453 -8.29 24.49 -52.77
C PRO A 453 -7.72 24.76 -54.19
N ASP A 454 -7.16 23.69 -54.79
CA ASP A 454 -6.61 23.52 -56.16
C ASP A 454 -5.25 24.21 -56.41
N ASP A 455 -4.20 23.58 -56.99
CA ASP A 455 -4.21 22.68 -58.15
C ASP A 455 -2.89 21.87 -58.32
N SER A 456 -3.00 20.69 -58.96
CA SER A 456 -2.00 19.94 -59.78
C SER A 456 -0.62 19.50 -59.19
N GLN A 457 -0.37 18.20 -58.97
CA GLN A 457 0.23 17.20 -59.90
C GLN A 457 1.63 17.53 -60.46
N ALA A 458 2.66 16.72 -60.08
CA ALA A 458 3.60 16.06 -61.01
C ALA A 458 4.59 15.10 -60.29
N ASN A 459 4.44 13.80 -60.59
CA ASN A 459 5.46 12.82 -61.01
C ASN A 459 6.85 12.74 -60.34
N LEU A 460 7.14 11.62 -59.67
CA LEU A 460 7.87 10.42 -60.17
C LEU A 460 9.40 10.61 -60.32
N SER A 461 10.17 9.86 -59.52
CA SER A 461 11.27 9.05 -60.04
C SER A 461 11.77 8.04 -59.01
N SER A 462 11.46 6.79 -59.31
CA SER A 462 12.17 5.59 -58.89
C SER A 462 13.61 5.60 -59.41
N SER A 463 14.57 5.13 -58.60
CA SER A 463 15.75 4.47 -59.14
C SER A 463 16.13 3.26 -58.29
N SER A 464 16.11 2.12 -58.97
CA SER A 464 16.52 0.80 -58.53
C SER A 464 17.72 0.35 -59.36
N LEU A 465 18.78 -0.10 -58.70
CA LEU A 465 19.83 -0.99 -59.20
C LEU A 465 20.11 -1.90 -57.97
N GLY A 466 19.86 -3.23 -57.96
CA GLY A 466 20.37 -4.28 -58.86
C GLY A 466 21.89 -4.37 -58.67
N SER A 467 22.57 -5.42 -58.22
CA SER A 467 22.36 -6.87 -58.17
C SER A 467 23.53 -7.46 -57.35
N THR A 468 23.31 -8.54 -56.59
CA THR A 468 23.99 -9.86 -56.71
C THR A 468 23.72 -10.67 -55.44
N GLY A 469 23.03 -11.79 -55.59
CA GLY A 469 22.84 -12.77 -54.53
C GLY A 469 23.98 -13.78 -54.46
N VAL A 470 24.13 -14.40 -53.29
CA VAL A 470 24.56 -15.79 -53.16
C VAL A 470 23.82 -16.37 -51.95
N ALA A 471 22.96 -17.36 -52.22
CA ALA A 471 22.43 -18.26 -51.23
C ALA A 471 23.44 -19.40 -51.05
N SER A 472 23.77 -19.77 -49.80
CA SER A 472 24.45 -21.04 -49.51
C SER A 472 23.66 -21.80 -48.46
N ILE A 473 23.05 -22.87 -48.97
CA ILE A 473 22.33 -23.94 -48.29
C ILE A 473 23.33 -24.76 -47.45
N SER A 474 22.90 -25.17 -46.26
CA SER A 474 23.57 -26.10 -45.35
C SER A 474 23.86 -27.46 -46.00
N PRO A 475 24.80 -28.23 -45.41
CA PRO A 475 24.58 -29.66 -45.27
C PRO A 475 24.66 -30.10 -43.79
N PRO A 476 23.90 -31.14 -43.39
CA PRO A 476 24.03 -31.81 -42.10
C PRO A 476 25.09 -32.94 -42.17
N LEU A 477 25.26 -33.64 -41.04
CA LEU A 477 26.09 -34.84 -40.75
C LEU A 477 27.32 -34.47 -39.91
N ARG A 478 27.60 -35.06 -38.75
CA ARG A 478 27.32 -36.40 -38.23
C ARG A 478 26.99 -36.37 -36.73
#